data_AF-S4RJG2-F1
#
_entry.id   AF-S4RJG2-F1
#
_cell.length_a   1.000
_cell.length_b   1.000
_cell.length_c   1.000
_cell.angle_alpha   90.00
_cell.angle_beta   90.00
_cell.angle_gamma   90.00
#
_symmetry.space_group_name_H-M   'P 1'
#
loop_
_entity.id
_entity.type
_entity.pdbx_description
1 polymer ?
#
loop_
_entity_poly.entity_id
_entity_poly.type
_entity_poly.pdbx_seq_one_letter_code
_entity_poly.pdbx_strand_id
1 'polypeptide(L)'
;SEAGVLMGAALQAMEGDRVALAPADLLAVARLLGSVADMGLVEGRPHIGAPGDLAGRFVALASGCLSPNNSGQWQRIEQVVGSGGPMAVVESLDKFAFQLADSLSSEKLNITLSEENIDLRIEHLELEGVRVSGVVFNPSDEAESQSSNQIEIPAAEVERLLSAAIGACPQQSGCWMAPTEISTSVQYTLHHVTQAVSLKPAKPMMGSGGSWSDKGCKLIRTGTESTSCFCNHTTNFAVLLQVVEVERTDAEEDILNVLTFVGSGASLCALVVTLTLFVVLDIPKSDRTSIHKNLFLALTAAQIVLLCSGSTTTNRVGLLCVAV
;
A
#
# COMPACT_ATOMS: atom_id res chain seq x y z
N SER A 1 31.96 2.52 10.33
CA SER A 1 31.27 2.37 11.63
C SER A 1 30.77 0.94 11.79
N GLU A 2 30.49 0.48 13.02
CA GLU A 2 29.91 -0.86 13.29
C GLU A 2 28.60 -1.10 12.53
N ALA A 3 27.74 -0.08 12.44
CA ALA A 3 26.52 -0.08 11.64
C ALA A 3 26.76 -0.35 10.15
N GLY A 4 27.80 0.25 9.55
CA GLY A 4 28.14 0.01 8.13
C GLY A 4 28.63 -1.41 7.84
N VAL A 5 29.31 -2.04 8.80
CA VAL A 5 29.74 -3.45 8.69
C VAL A 5 28.53 -4.39 8.79
N LEU A 6 27.63 -4.14 9.73
CA LEU A 6 26.39 -4.91 9.89
C LEU A 6 25.50 -4.80 8.64
N MET A 7 25.32 -3.59 8.09
CA MET A 7 24.57 -3.39 6.86
C MET A 7 25.26 -4.06 5.66
N GLY A 8 26.59 -4.04 5.58
CA GLY A 8 27.33 -4.76 4.54
C GLY A 8 27.13 -6.27 4.61
N ALA A 9 27.16 -6.86 5.81
CA ALA A 9 26.90 -8.28 6.01
C ALA A 9 25.45 -8.64 5.68
N ALA A 10 24.48 -7.80 6.08
CA ALA A 10 23.08 -7.99 5.74
C ALA A 10 22.86 -7.92 4.22
N LEU A 11 23.49 -6.96 3.53
CA LEU A 11 23.37 -6.81 2.08
C LEU A 11 23.89 -8.05 1.36
N GLN A 12 25.09 -8.54 1.74
CA GLN A 12 25.66 -9.78 1.20
C GLN A 12 24.76 -11.01 1.44
N ALA A 13 24.06 -11.06 2.56
CA ALA A 13 23.12 -12.13 2.86
C ALA A 13 21.85 -12.06 1.99
N MET A 14 21.37 -10.86 1.65
CA MET A 14 20.21 -10.68 0.78
C MET A 14 20.54 -10.91 -0.71
N GLU A 15 21.76 -10.57 -1.13
CA GLU A 15 22.20 -10.67 -2.53
C GLU A 15 22.51 -12.12 -2.95
N GLY A 16 22.74 -12.99 -1.96
CA GLY A 16 23.07 -14.41 -2.15
C GLY A 16 21.91 -15.31 -2.58
N ASP A 17 20.65 -14.87 -2.44
CA ASP A 17 19.49 -15.68 -2.80
C ASP A 17 18.36 -14.78 -3.31
N ARG A 18 17.96 -14.90 -4.58
CA ARG A 18 16.79 -14.20 -5.17
C ARG A 18 15.46 -14.78 -4.65
N VAL A 19 15.45 -15.28 -3.43
CA VAL A 19 14.35 -15.97 -2.76
C VAL A 19 13.78 -15.00 -1.73
N ALA A 20 12.45 -15.04 -1.55
CA ALA A 20 11.78 -14.23 -0.54
C ALA A 20 12.44 -14.46 0.83
N LEU A 21 12.77 -13.38 1.53
CA LEU A 21 13.40 -13.47 2.85
C LEU A 21 12.51 -14.26 3.80
N ALA A 22 13.11 -15.02 4.71
CA ALA A 22 12.32 -15.63 5.79
C ALA A 22 11.70 -14.50 6.65
N PRO A 23 10.51 -14.71 7.24
CA PRO A 23 9.84 -13.66 8.00
C PRO A 23 10.68 -13.13 9.17
N ALA A 24 11.52 -13.97 9.78
CA ALA A 24 12.43 -13.58 10.84
C ALA A 24 13.57 -12.68 10.34
N ASP A 25 14.15 -12.99 9.17
CA ASP A 25 15.24 -12.22 8.57
C ASP A 25 14.73 -10.86 8.09
N LEU A 26 13.56 -10.83 7.45
CA LEU A 26 12.89 -9.61 7.04
C LEU A 26 12.63 -8.67 8.24
N LEU A 27 12.15 -9.23 9.35
CA LEU A 27 11.95 -8.50 10.60
C LEU A 27 13.28 -7.99 11.20
N ALA A 28 14.33 -8.80 11.15
CA ALA A 28 15.65 -8.44 11.66
C ALA A 28 16.25 -7.28 10.87
N VAL A 29 16.17 -7.32 9.53
CA VAL A 29 16.65 -6.24 8.65
C VAL A 29 15.83 -4.96 8.88
N ALA A 30 14.50 -5.06 8.98
CA ALA A 30 13.66 -3.89 9.26
C ALA A 30 13.99 -3.22 10.61
N ARG A 31 14.23 -4.01 11.66
CA ARG A 31 14.67 -3.49 12.98
C ARG A 31 16.07 -2.91 12.94
N LEU A 32 16.97 -3.51 12.16
CA LEU A 32 18.31 -2.97 11.94
C LEU A 32 18.23 -1.59 11.28
N LEU A 33 17.43 -1.44 10.23
CA LEU A 33 17.21 -0.14 9.56
C LEU A 33 16.65 0.91 10.54
N GLY A 34 15.64 0.56 11.34
CA GLY A 34 15.12 1.44 12.38
C GLY A 34 16.19 1.85 13.40
N SER A 35 17.01 0.90 13.86
CA SER A 35 18.09 1.18 14.81
C SER A 35 19.17 2.09 14.20
N VAL A 36 19.49 1.93 12.92
CA VAL A 36 20.44 2.80 12.22
C VAL A 36 19.88 4.21 12.04
N ALA A 37 18.58 4.33 11.71
CA ALA A 37 17.89 5.61 11.64
C ALA A 37 17.78 6.30 13.02
N ASP A 38 17.76 5.55 14.12
CA ASP A 38 17.76 6.08 15.48
C ASP A 38 19.14 6.57 15.95
N MET A 39 20.21 5.92 15.49
CA MET A 39 21.58 6.19 15.97
C MET A 39 22.15 7.54 15.52
N GLY A 40 21.60 8.16 14.48
CA GLY A 40 22.10 9.43 13.95
C GLY A 40 23.42 9.29 13.20
N LEU A 41 23.58 10.06 12.11
CA LEU A 41 24.87 10.27 11.47
C LEU A 41 25.68 11.25 12.33
N VAL A 42 26.37 10.73 13.35
CA VAL A 42 27.13 11.55 14.31
C VAL A 42 28.24 12.35 13.63
N GLU A 43 28.16 13.68 13.68
CA GLU A 43 29.24 14.60 13.32
C GLU A 43 30.53 14.28 14.11
N GLY A 44 31.67 14.22 13.40
CA GLY A 44 32.98 14.37 14.04
C GLY A 44 33.77 13.10 14.39
N ARG A 45 33.46 11.92 13.84
CA ARG A 45 34.44 10.81 13.83
C ARG A 45 34.86 10.47 12.39
N PRO A 46 36.17 10.35 12.09
CA PRO A 46 36.63 9.88 10.79
C PRO A 46 36.32 8.37 10.71
N HIS A 47 35.10 8.03 10.33
CA HIS A 47 34.76 6.67 9.98
C HIS A 47 34.95 6.49 8.48
N ILE A 48 35.68 5.44 8.17
CA ILE A 48 36.07 4.97 6.84
C ILE A 48 34.81 4.81 5.97
N GLY A 49 34.62 5.72 5.01
CA GLY A 49 33.54 5.71 4.01
C GLY A 49 32.92 7.08 3.82
N ALA A 50 32.64 7.47 2.57
CA ALA A 50 31.88 8.69 2.31
C ALA A 50 30.46 8.56 2.91
N PRO A 51 29.78 9.63 3.36
CA PRO A 51 28.39 9.57 3.82
C PRO A 51 27.45 8.92 2.77
N GLY A 52 27.80 9.04 1.48
CA GLY A 52 27.12 8.34 0.39
C GLY A 52 27.23 6.80 0.42
N ASP A 53 28.32 6.22 0.92
CA ASP A 53 28.50 4.75 0.96
C ASP A 53 27.57 4.10 2.00
N LEU A 54 27.37 4.78 3.13
CA LEU A 54 26.46 4.31 4.17
C LEU A 54 25.00 4.49 3.74
N ALA A 55 24.70 5.64 3.13
CA ALA A 55 23.37 5.93 2.60
C ALA A 55 22.99 4.96 1.48
N GLY A 56 23.91 4.66 0.55
CA GLY A 56 23.67 3.68 -0.51
C GLY A 56 23.33 2.30 0.05
N ARG A 57 24.10 1.81 1.04
CA ARG A 57 23.81 0.51 1.70
C ARG A 57 22.46 0.51 2.41
N PHE A 58 22.10 1.62 3.05
CA PHE A 58 20.80 1.74 3.73
C PHE A 58 19.65 1.67 2.73
N VAL A 59 19.72 2.44 1.64
CA VAL A 59 18.68 2.47 0.59
C VAL A 59 18.58 1.12 -0.13
N ALA A 60 19.70 0.47 -0.42
CA ALA A 60 19.72 -0.87 -1.03
C ALA A 60 19.05 -1.93 -0.15
N LEU A 61 19.34 -1.92 1.18
CA LEU A 61 18.67 -2.81 2.13
C LEU A 61 17.16 -2.55 2.22
N ALA A 62 16.76 -1.28 2.26
CA ALA A 62 15.37 -0.89 2.26
C ALA A 62 14.66 -1.34 0.97
N SER A 63 15.30 -1.17 -0.19
CA SER A 63 14.81 -1.61 -1.50
C SER A 63 14.56 -3.12 -1.52
N GLY A 64 15.51 -3.91 -1.02
CA GLY A 64 15.34 -5.36 -0.90
C GLY A 64 14.18 -5.75 0.02
N CYS A 65 14.00 -5.07 1.15
CA CYS A 65 12.87 -5.31 2.06
C CYS A 65 11.50 -5.01 1.43
N LEU A 66 11.43 -3.97 0.59
CA LEU A 66 10.22 -3.54 -0.12
C LEU A 66 9.96 -4.31 -1.42
N SER A 67 10.81 -5.27 -1.78
CA SER A 67 10.61 -6.13 -2.95
C SER A 67 9.22 -6.81 -2.92
N PRO A 68 8.49 -6.85 -4.05
CA PRO A 68 7.16 -7.45 -4.12
C PRO A 68 7.15 -8.93 -3.72
N ASN A 69 8.28 -9.63 -3.83
CA ASN A 69 8.44 -11.02 -3.43
C ASN A 69 8.26 -11.24 -1.92
N ASN A 70 8.49 -10.20 -1.11
CA ASN A 70 8.38 -10.27 0.35
C ASN A 70 6.96 -9.96 0.87
N SER A 71 6.01 -9.59 0.00
CA SER A 71 4.64 -9.22 0.36
C SER A 71 3.93 -10.26 1.26
N GLY A 72 4.02 -11.55 0.89
CA GLY A 72 3.44 -12.63 1.68
C GLY A 72 4.11 -12.85 3.04
N GLN A 73 5.38 -12.44 3.19
CA GLN A 73 6.10 -12.55 4.46
C GLN A 73 5.72 -11.40 5.39
N TRP A 74 5.59 -10.19 4.84
CA TRP A 74 5.09 -9.02 5.56
C TRP A 74 3.72 -9.25 6.19
N GLN A 75 2.79 -9.88 5.46
CA GLN A 75 1.46 -10.25 5.98
C GLN A 75 1.54 -11.19 7.20
N ARG A 76 2.57 -12.05 7.28
CA ARG A 76 2.74 -12.99 8.40
C ARG A 76 3.28 -12.33 9.68
N ILE A 77 4.02 -11.23 9.53
CA ILE A 77 4.69 -10.54 10.64
C ILE A 77 4.06 -9.19 10.99
N GLU A 78 2.98 -8.80 10.30
CA GLU A 78 2.27 -7.52 10.48
C GLU A 78 1.89 -7.27 11.95
N GLN A 79 1.48 -8.30 12.68
CA GLN A 79 1.13 -8.21 14.11
C GLN A 79 2.31 -7.91 15.04
N VAL A 80 3.55 -8.16 14.59
CA VAL A 80 4.77 -8.04 15.40
C VAL A 80 5.47 -6.70 15.17
N VAL A 81 5.20 -6.05 14.04
CA VAL A 81 5.79 -4.77 13.65
C VAL A 81 4.79 -3.68 14.02
N GLY A 82 5.07 -2.91 15.08
CA GLY A 82 4.15 -1.91 15.64
C GLY A 82 3.64 -0.84 14.66
N SER A 83 4.31 -0.66 13.51
CA SER A 83 3.91 0.27 12.43
C SER A 83 3.27 -0.40 11.20
N GLY A 84 2.81 -1.65 11.31
CA GLY A 84 1.92 -2.26 10.30
C GLY A 84 2.61 -2.81 9.05
N GLY A 85 3.79 -3.42 9.21
CA GLY A 85 4.47 -4.14 8.12
C GLY A 85 5.49 -3.29 7.35
N PRO A 86 5.46 -3.25 6.00
CA PRO A 86 6.47 -2.58 5.18
C PRO A 86 6.64 -1.09 5.49
N MET A 87 5.60 -0.44 6.04
CA MET A 87 5.62 0.98 6.38
C MET A 87 6.68 1.32 7.44
N ALA A 88 7.07 0.35 8.28
CA ALA A 88 8.19 0.51 9.22
C ALA A 88 9.52 0.84 8.52
N VAL A 89 9.75 0.25 7.34
CA VAL A 89 10.94 0.50 6.54
C VAL A 89 10.89 1.90 5.95
N VAL A 90 9.71 2.32 5.47
CA VAL A 90 9.51 3.66 4.91
C VAL A 90 9.68 4.74 5.98
N GLU A 91 9.17 4.53 7.20
CA GLU A 91 9.35 5.43 8.33
C GLU A 91 10.83 5.53 8.75
N SER A 92 11.55 4.39 8.75
CA SER A 92 12.99 4.37 9.01
C SER A 92 13.77 5.12 7.93
N LEU A 93 13.36 5.01 6.67
CA LEU A 93 13.96 5.72 5.55
C LEU A 93 13.73 7.23 5.63
N ASP A 94 12.53 7.68 5.95
CA ASP A 94 12.19 9.09 6.11
C ASP A 94 13.05 9.74 7.21
N LYS A 95 13.15 9.08 8.36
CA LYS A 95 14.01 9.52 9.48
C LYS A 95 15.49 9.56 9.10
N PHE A 96 15.98 8.55 8.38
CA PHE A 96 17.37 8.51 7.92
C PHE A 96 17.65 9.61 6.88
N ALA A 97 16.75 9.84 5.93
CA ALA A 97 16.86 10.87 4.90
C ALA A 97 16.95 12.27 5.52
N PHE A 98 16.17 12.54 6.55
CA PHE A 98 16.22 13.82 7.28
C PHE A 98 17.58 14.06 7.95
N GLN A 99 18.14 13.04 8.60
CA GLN A 99 19.48 13.13 9.21
C GLN A 99 20.58 13.27 8.17
N LEU A 100 20.45 12.58 7.04
CA LEU A 100 21.36 12.70 5.92
C LEU A 100 21.31 14.11 5.32
N ALA A 101 20.11 14.69 5.18
CA ALA A 101 19.93 16.05 4.69
C ALA A 101 20.60 17.10 5.61
N ASP A 102 20.50 16.93 6.94
CA ASP A 102 21.18 17.79 7.92
C ASP A 102 22.71 17.73 7.75
N SER A 103 23.27 16.52 7.66
CA SER A 103 24.70 16.31 7.43
C SER A 103 25.17 16.91 6.09
N LEU A 104 24.40 16.76 5.01
CA LEU A 104 24.73 17.28 3.68
C LEU A 104 24.54 18.79 3.56
N SER A 105 23.63 19.38 4.36
CA SER A 105 23.42 20.83 4.40
C SER A 105 24.68 21.57 4.88
N SER A 106 25.48 20.96 5.76
CA SER A 106 26.76 21.53 6.19
C SER A 106 27.79 21.61 5.06
N GLU A 107 27.72 20.68 4.09
CA GLU A 107 28.67 20.55 2.97
C GLU A 107 28.11 21.09 1.64
N LYS A 108 26.84 21.54 1.61
CA LYS A 108 26.11 21.98 0.40
C LYS A 108 26.13 20.94 -0.74
N LEU A 109 25.99 19.66 -0.39
CA LEU A 109 26.04 18.56 -1.36
C LEU A 109 24.64 18.10 -1.75
N ASN A 110 24.48 17.76 -3.03
CA ASN A 110 23.29 17.06 -3.54
C ASN A 110 23.62 15.58 -3.68
N ILE A 111 22.68 14.71 -3.30
CA ILE A 111 22.82 13.27 -3.47
C ILE A 111 21.56 12.68 -4.10
N THR A 112 21.76 11.75 -5.03
CA THR A 112 20.71 10.91 -5.60
C THR A 112 21.14 9.46 -5.46
N LEU A 113 20.31 8.64 -4.85
CA LEU A 113 20.50 7.19 -4.68
C LEU A 113 19.29 6.51 -5.31
N SER A 114 19.54 5.69 -6.31
CA SER A 114 18.51 4.97 -7.07
C SER A 114 18.76 3.47 -6.95
N GLU A 115 17.73 2.76 -6.51
CA GLU A 115 17.68 1.32 -6.33
C GLU A 115 16.41 0.77 -7.00
N GLU A 116 16.33 -0.54 -7.22
CA GLU A 116 15.23 -1.18 -7.99
C GLU A 116 13.81 -0.79 -7.55
N ASN A 117 13.58 -0.58 -6.25
CA ASN A 117 12.27 -0.26 -5.70
C ASN A 117 12.20 1.11 -4.99
N ILE A 118 13.30 1.87 -4.93
CA ILE A 118 13.38 3.12 -4.16
C ILE A 118 14.31 4.13 -4.84
N ASP A 119 13.83 5.34 -5.04
CA ASP A 119 14.63 6.52 -5.37
C ASP A 119 14.65 7.50 -4.21
N LEU A 120 15.85 7.88 -3.76
CA LEU A 120 16.07 8.92 -2.76
C LEU A 120 16.91 10.05 -3.35
N ARG A 121 16.35 11.27 -3.34
CA ARG A 121 17.05 12.48 -3.80
C ARG A 121 16.98 13.55 -2.72
N ILE A 122 18.14 14.10 -2.36
CA ILE A 122 18.27 15.21 -1.41
C ILE A 122 19.00 16.33 -2.14
N GLU A 123 18.36 17.49 -2.21
CA GLU A 123 18.89 18.66 -2.89
C GLU A 123 19.00 19.84 -1.94
N HIS A 124 20.15 20.48 -1.95
CA HIS A 124 20.34 21.76 -1.29
C HIS A 124 19.81 22.89 -2.18
N LEU A 125 18.77 23.59 -1.71
CA LEU A 125 18.20 24.74 -2.39
C LEU A 125 18.79 26.04 -1.81
N GLU A 126 19.56 26.78 -2.62
CA GLU A 126 19.98 28.14 -2.26
C GLU A 126 18.83 29.13 -2.46
N LEU A 127 18.44 29.78 -1.36
CA LEU A 127 17.26 30.64 -1.28
C LEU A 127 17.51 32.09 -1.78
N GLU A 128 18.74 32.47 -2.10
CA GLU A 128 19.07 33.79 -2.65
C GLU A 128 18.95 33.82 -4.19
N GLY A 129 18.05 34.65 -4.72
CA GLY A 129 17.99 34.96 -6.17
C GLY A 129 17.17 34.00 -7.04
N VAL A 130 16.41 33.08 -6.45
CA VAL A 130 15.55 32.12 -7.18
C VAL A 130 14.44 32.86 -7.93
N ARG A 131 14.44 32.79 -9.27
CA ARG A 131 13.21 33.00 -10.07
C ARG A 131 12.40 31.73 -9.90
N VAL A 132 11.31 31.80 -9.15
CA VAL A 132 10.63 30.60 -8.63
C VAL A 132 9.85 29.88 -9.72
N SER A 133 10.54 29.05 -10.50
CA SER A 133 9.91 27.91 -11.15
C SER A 133 9.67 26.85 -10.06
N GLY A 134 8.49 26.22 -10.04
CA GLY A 134 8.18 25.16 -9.06
C GLY A 134 9.23 24.03 -9.09
N VAL A 135 9.39 23.31 -7.98
CA VAL A 135 10.32 22.17 -7.90
C VAL A 135 9.58 20.92 -8.36
N VAL A 136 10.12 20.26 -9.37
CA VAL A 136 9.55 19.03 -9.94
C VAL A 136 10.50 17.88 -9.69
N PHE A 137 9.97 16.84 -9.05
CA PHE A 137 10.63 15.57 -8.83
C PHE A 137 10.02 14.50 -9.74
N ASN A 138 10.87 13.89 -10.55
CA ASN A 138 10.56 12.72 -11.38
C ASN A 138 11.46 11.57 -10.89
N PRO A 139 10.89 10.41 -10.51
CA PRO A 139 11.66 9.21 -10.21
C PRO A 139 12.52 8.79 -11.42
N SER A 140 13.72 8.28 -11.15
CA SER A 140 14.73 8.00 -12.17
C SER A 140 14.49 6.61 -12.76
N ASP A 141 13.62 6.53 -13.78
CA ASP A 141 13.63 5.50 -14.83
C ASP A 141 12.63 5.77 -15.98
N GLU A 142 11.92 6.90 -15.97
CA GLU A 142 10.89 7.22 -16.97
C GLU A 142 11.29 8.39 -17.89
N ALA A 143 12.60 8.63 -18.05
CA ALA A 143 13.13 9.69 -18.92
C ALA A 143 12.84 9.48 -20.42
N GLU A 144 12.33 8.31 -20.83
CA GLU A 144 12.03 7.98 -22.23
C GLU A 144 10.55 7.65 -22.52
N SER A 145 9.67 7.64 -21.51
CA SER A 145 8.24 7.34 -21.70
C SER A 145 7.38 8.53 -21.29
N GLN A 146 6.35 8.85 -22.09
CA GLN A 146 5.41 9.96 -21.86
C GLN A 146 4.51 9.78 -20.62
N SER A 147 4.88 8.91 -19.68
CA SER A 147 4.04 8.43 -18.59
C SER A 147 4.83 8.31 -17.29
N SER A 148 5.37 9.42 -16.79
CA SER A 148 6.16 9.42 -15.56
C SER A 148 5.41 9.90 -14.33
N ASN A 149 5.60 9.21 -13.19
CA ASN A 149 5.16 9.69 -11.89
C ASN A 149 5.83 11.04 -11.58
N GLN A 150 5.07 11.97 -11.02
CA GLN A 150 5.55 13.33 -10.80
C GLN A 150 5.10 13.85 -9.44
N ILE A 151 6.02 14.49 -8.73
CA ILE A 151 5.73 15.28 -7.54
C ILE A 151 6.18 16.71 -7.80
N GLU A 152 5.27 17.66 -7.67
CA GLU A 152 5.49 19.09 -7.92
C GLU A 152 5.20 19.88 -6.64
N ILE A 153 6.16 20.72 -6.25
CA ILE A 153 5.98 21.76 -5.24
C ILE A 153 5.68 23.07 -5.99
N PRO A 154 4.45 23.63 -5.87
CA PRO A 154 4.05 24.83 -6.59
C PRO A 154 4.96 26.03 -6.27
N ALA A 155 5.23 26.88 -7.27
CA ALA A 155 6.07 28.07 -7.09
C ALA A 155 5.60 28.98 -5.94
N ALA A 156 4.29 29.18 -5.79
CA ALA A 156 3.72 29.97 -4.70
C ALA A 156 4.05 29.41 -3.31
N GLU A 157 4.18 28.09 -3.19
CA GLU A 157 4.54 27.45 -1.93
C GLU A 157 6.04 27.58 -1.64
N VAL A 158 6.88 27.47 -2.68
CA VAL A 158 8.32 27.76 -2.57
C VAL A 158 8.56 29.21 -2.14
N GLU A 159 7.80 30.18 -2.67
CA GLU A 159 7.82 31.58 -2.21
C GLU A 159 7.37 31.73 -0.76
N ARG A 160 6.32 31.01 -0.34
CA ARG A 160 5.84 31.02 1.05
C ARG A 160 6.93 30.50 1.99
N LEU A 161 7.58 29.39 1.65
CA LEU A 161 8.69 28.82 2.42
C LEU A 161 9.86 29.79 2.53
N LEU A 162 10.22 30.45 1.43
CA LEU A 162 11.25 31.46 1.40
C LEU A 162 10.94 32.62 2.36
N SER A 163 9.69 33.10 2.35
CA SER A 163 9.24 34.17 3.25
C SER A 163 9.26 33.75 4.72
N ALA A 164 8.88 32.50 5.03
CA ALA A 164 8.88 31.95 6.38
C ALA A 164 10.31 31.78 6.92
N ALA A 165 11.23 31.29 6.09
CA ALA A 165 12.64 31.13 6.45
C ALA A 165 13.32 32.46 6.76
N ILE A 166 13.09 33.49 5.92
CA ILE A 166 13.63 34.85 6.13
C ILE A 166 13.04 35.49 7.40
N GLY A 167 11.74 35.27 7.68
CA GLY A 167 11.09 35.76 8.89
C GLY A 167 11.56 35.08 10.17
N ALA A 168 11.99 33.82 10.10
CA ALA A 168 12.44 33.03 11.24
C ALA A 168 13.89 33.31 11.66
N CYS A 169 14.74 33.86 10.76
CA CYS A 169 16.15 34.12 11.06
C CYS A 169 16.54 35.58 10.71
N PRO A 170 16.33 36.54 11.62
CA PRO A 170 16.85 37.90 11.46
C PRO A 170 18.38 37.86 11.44
N GLN A 171 18.98 38.66 10.56
CA GLN A 171 20.40 38.74 10.21
C GLN A 171 21.39 39.06 11.37
N GLN A 172 20.94 39.01 12.63
CA GLN A 172 21.72 39.30 13.84
C GLN A 172 21.46 38.27 14.94
N SER A 173 21.86 37.03 14.71
CA SER A 173 22.37 36.07 15.71
C SER A 173 22.39 34.70 15.03
N GLY A 174 23.42 33.89 15.31
CA GLY A 174 23.57 32.55 14.76
C GLY A 174 22.45 31.62 15.19
N CYS A 175 21.27 31.79 14.60
CA CYS A 175 20.10 30.98 14.81
C CYS A 175 20.24 29.77 13.88
N TRP A 176 20.81 28.70 14.42
CA TRP A 176 20.72 27.37 13.82
C TRP A 176 19.30 26.90 14.13
N MET A 177 18.38 27.00 13.17
CA MET A 177 17.08 26.37 13.35
C MET A 177 17.32 24.86 13.42
N ALA A 178 16.83 24.23 14.48
CA ALA A 178 16.55 22.81 14.43
C ALA A 178 15.61 22.60 13.22
N PRO A 179 15.90 21.66 12.32
CA PRO A 179 15.10 21.47 11.13
C PRO A 179 13.67 21.15 11.57
N THR A 180 12.74 22.05 11.24
CA THR A 180 11.32 21.89 11.54
C THR A 180 10.64 21.40 10.28
N GLU A 181 9.84 20.34 10.39
CA GLU A 181 8.96 19.89 9.32
C GLU A 181 7.95 20.99 9.02
N ILE A 182 8.18 21.73 7.95
CA ILE A 182 7.19 22.69 7.46
C ILE A 182 6.20 21.89 6.63
N SER A 183 4.94 21.88 7.04
CA SER A 183 3.85 21.34 6.22
C SER A 183 3.78 22.15 4.93
N THR A 184 4.12 21.53 3.79
CA THR A 184 4.05 22.20 2.48
C THR A 184 2.95 21.61 1.62
N SER A 185 2.35 22.45 0.77
CA SER A 185 1.38 21.96 -0.20
C SER A 185 2.09 21.34 -1.39
N VAL A 186 1.66 20.14 -1.78
CA VAL A 186 2.26 19.37 -2.86
C VAL A 186 1.19 18.93 -3.84
N GLN A 187 1.53 18.97 -5.12
CA GLN A 187 0.74 18.35 -6.19
C GLN A 187 1.49 17.13 -6.70
N TYR A 188 0.82 15.98 -6.76
CA TYR A 188 1.44 14.76 -7.29
C TYR A 188 0.57 14.10 -8.33
N THR A 189 1.19 13.46 -9.31
CA THR A 189 0.56 12.64 -10.34
C THR A 189 1.15 11.24 -10.28
N LEU A 190 0.30 10.26 -10.01
CA LEU A 190 0.68 8.85 -10.00
C LEU A 190 0.02 8.11 -11.15
N HIS A 191 0.80 7.28 -11.83
CA HIS A 191 0.35 6.36 -12.85
C HIS A 191 -0.25 5.10 -12.21
N HIS A 192 -1.31 4.60 -12.82
CA HIS A 192 -2.01 3.42 -12.34
C HIS A 192 -1.23 2.17 -12.72
N VAL A 193 -0.87 1.35 -11.72
CA VAL A 193 -0.23 0.04 -11.93
C VAL A 193 -1.14 -0.91 -12.71
N THR A 194 -2.46 -0.75 -12.58
CA THR A 194 -3.47 -1.51 -13.31
C THR A 194 -4.44 -0.57 -14.02
N GLN A 195 -4.56 -0.72 -15.34
CA GLN A 195 -5.54 0.01 -16.14
C GLN A 195 -6.94 -0.54 -15.85
N ALA A 196 -7.88 0.33 -15.47
CA ALA A 196 -9.26 -0.06 -15.23
C ALA A 196 -10.19 0.56 -16.28
N VAL A 197 -11.12 -0.25 -16.80
CA VAL A 197 -12.10 0.13 -17.82
C VAL A 197 -13.16 1.08 -17.28
N SER A 198 -13.42 1.05 -15.96
CA SER A 198 -14.32 1.96 -15.25
C SER A 198 -13.77 2.22 -13.85
N LEU A 199 -13.43 3.49 -13.56
CA LEU A 199 -12.89 3.91 -12.27
C LEU A 199 -13.94 4.70 -11.51
N LYS A 200 -14.25 4.25 -10.28
CA LYS A 200 -14.78 5.18 -9.27
C LYS A 200 -13.73 6.27 -9.00
N PRO A 201 -14.15 7.50 -8.60
CA PRO A 201 -13.20 8.57 -8.32
C PRO A 201 -12.16 8.08 -7.32
N ALA A 202 -10.90 8.14 -7.73
CA ALA A 202 -9.77 7.70 -6.93
C ALA A 202 -9.69 8.54 -5.66
N LYS A 203 -9.34 7.89 -4.54
CA LYS A 203 -9.28 8.58 -3.25
C LYS A 203 -7.82 8.89 -2.90
N PRO A 204 -7.41 10.17 -2.83
CA PRO A 204 -6.08 10.51 -2.38
C PRO A 204 -5.94 10.17 -0.90
N MET A 205 -4.83 9.53 -0.55
CA MET A 205 -4.56 9.09 0.82
C MET A 205 -3.19 9.59 1.27
N MET A 206 -3.12 9.92 2.55
CA MET A 206 -1.91 10.22 3.31
C MET A 206 -1.70 9.16 4.37
N GLY A 207 -0.47 8.71 4.58
CA GLY A 207 -0.11 7.87 5.72
C GLY A 207 0.45 8.70 6.89
N SER A 208 -0.06 8.49 8.10
CA SER A 208 0.67 8.83 9.34
C SER A 208 0.44 7.78 10.43
N GLY A 209 1.51 7.36 11.10
CA GLY A 209 1.43 6.43 12.25
C GLY A 209 0.72 5.10 11.97
N GLY A 210 0.85 4.55 10.76
CA GLY A 210 0.29 3.25 10.38
C GLY A 210 -1.15 3.25 9.85
N SER A 211 -1.79 4.42 9.67
CA SER A 211 -3.13 4.53 9.06
C SER A 211 -3.17 5.51 7.90
N TRP A 212 -3.96 5.17 6.88
CA TRP A 212 -4.23 6.04 5.73
C TRP A 212 -5.43 6.96 5.98
N SER A 213 -5.33 8.23 5.59
CA SER A 213 -6.34 9.28 5.78
C SER A 213 -6.45 10.17 4.54
N ASP A 214 -7.66 10.59 4.18
CA ASP A 214 -7.93 11.53 3.08
C ASP A 214 -7.89 13.01 3.51
N LYS A 215 -7.71 13.27 4.81
CA LYS A 215 -7.71 14.63 5.36
C LYS A 215 -6.59 15.48 4.75
N GLY A 216 -6.97 16.65 4.23
CA GLY A 216 -6.01 17.60 3.65
C GLY A 216 -5.68 17.36 2.18
N CYS A 217 -6.16 16.27 1.58
CA CYS A 217 -5.96 15.95 0.17
C CYS A 217 -7.24 16.13 -0.67
N LYS A 218 -7.07 16.59 -1.91
CA LYS A 218 -8.14 16.84 -2.89
C LYS A 218 -7.74 16.26 -4.23
N LEU A 219 -8.69 15.61 -4.88
CA LEU A 219 -8.53 15.12 -6.24
C LEU A 219 -8.55 16.30 -7.22
N ILE A 220 -7.52 16.43 -8.06
CA ILE A 220 -7.49 17.41 -9.16
C ILE A 220 -8.06 16.76 -10.42
N ARG A 221 -7.50 15.61 -10.81
CA ARG A 221 -7.84 14.91 -12.05
C ARG A 221 -7.67 13.41 -11.87
N THR A 222 -8.59 12.63 -12.43
CA THR A 222 -8.45 11.17 -12.57
C THR A 222 -8.69 10.79 -14.01
N GLY A 223 -7.76 10.05 -14.61
CA GLY A 223 -7.90 9.39 -15.90
C GLY A 223 -7.80 7.88 -15.76
N THR A 224 -7.78 7.16 -16.88
CA THR A 224 -7.59 5.69 -16.88
C THR A 224 -6.15 5.29 -16.51
N GLU A 225 -5.18 6.11 -16.93
CA GLU A 225 -3.74 5.84 -16.78
C GLU A 225 -3.10 6.55 -15.59
N SER A 226 -3.66 7.67 -15.14
CA SER A 226 -3.06 8.48 -14.07
C SER A 226 -4.06 9.29 -13.28
N THR A 227 -3.70 9.55 -12.03
CA THR A 227 -4.46 10.38 -11.10
C THR A 227 -3.56 11.47 -10.52
N SER A 228 -4.03 12.71 -10.57
CA SER A 228 -3.38 13.91 -10.04
C SER A 228 -4.14 14.44 -8.82
N CYS A 229 -3.42 14.72 -7.74
CA CYS A 229 -3.97 15.14 -6.45
C CYS A 229 -3.20 16.32 -5.87
N PHE A 230 -3.88 17.11 -5.03
CA PHE A 230 -3.32 18.19 -4.24
C PHE A 230 -3.44 17.85 -2.76
N CYS A 231 -2.37 17.95 -1.99
CA CYS A 231 -2.41 17.87 -0.53
C CYS A 231 -1.82 19.13 0.09
N ASN A 232 -2.34 19.55 1.23
CA ASN A 232 -1.86 20.72 1.97
C ASN A 232 -0.78 20.40 3.02
N HIS A 233 -0.13 19.25 2.89
CA HIS A 233 0.88 18.73 3.80
C HIS A 233 1.90 17.87 3.04
N THR A 234 3.03 17.63 3.70
CA THR A 234 4.16 16.83 3.24
C THR A 234 4.21 15.53 4.02
N THR A 235 3.67 14.46 3.46
CA THR A 235 3.66 13.12 4.07
C THR A 235 3.74 12.05 2.99
N ASN A 236 3.66 10.77 3.38
CA ASN A 236 3.57 9.68 2.43
C ASN A 236 2.24 9.73 1.64
N PHE A 237 2.33 9.77 0.31
CA PHE A 237 1.18 9.88 -0.59
C PHE A 237 0.86 8.56 -1.28
N ALA A 238 -0.42 8.23 -1.36
CA ALA A 238 -0.91 7.10 -2.14
C ALA A 238 -2.23 7.44 -2.85
N VAL A 239 -2.54 6.68 -3.90
CA VAL A 239 -3.85 6.71 -4.57
C VAL A 239 -4.49 5.34 -4.42
N LEU A 240 -5.63 5.29 -3.74
CA LEU A 240 -6.44 4.07 -3.69
C LEU A 240 -7.46 4.07 -4.82
N LEU A 241 -7.31 3.13 -5.74
CA LEU A 241 -8.24 2.88 -6.83
C LEU A 241 -9.19 1.76 -6.42
N GLN A 242 -10.49 2.02 -6.46
CA GLN A 242 -11.47 0.94 -6.44
C GLN A 242 -11.62 0.44 -7.88
N VAL A 243 -10.87 -0.60 -8.22
CA VAL A 243 -11.07 -1.35 -9.47
C VAL A 243 -12.39 -2.10 -9.29
N VAL A 244 -13.47 -1.53 -9.82
CA VAL A 244 -14.67 -2.31 -10.05
C VAL A 244 -14.37 -3.08 -11.34
N GLU A 245 -13.96 -4.33 -11.20
CA GLU A 245 -14.11 -5.28 -12.30
C GLU A 245 -15.57 -5.15 -12.74
N VAL A 246 -15.75 -4.75 -14.00
CA VAL A 246 -17.03 -4.60 -14.71
C VAL A 246 -18.15 -5.27 -13.93
N GLU A 247 -19.05 -4.46 -13.33
CA GLU A 247 -20.33 -5.00 -12.84
C GLU A 247 -20.81 -5.95 -13.94
N ARG A 248 -20.97 -7.23 -13.60
CA ARG A 248 -21.61 -8.20 -14.50
C ARG A 248 -22.82 -7.45 -15.02
N THR A 249 -22.87 -7.26 -16.35
CA THR A 249 -23.96 -6.48 -16.93
C THR A 249 -25.27 -7.01 -16.36
N ASP A 250 -26.27 -6.17 -16.10
CA ASP A 250 -27.55 -6.62 -15.49
C ASP A 250 -28.07 -7.90 -16.18
N ALA A 251 -27.82 -8.03 -17.49
CA ALA A 251 -28.11 -9.20 -18.30
C ALA A 251 -27.36 -10.49 -17.86
N GLU A 252 -26.09 -10.44 -17.48
CA GLU A 252 -25.32 -11.59 -17.01
C GLU A 252 -25.72 -12.02 -15.59
N GLU A 253 -25.99 -11.08 -14.68
CA GLU A 253 -26.53 -11.40 -13.35
C GLU A 253 -27.93 -12.02 -13.46
N ASP A 254 -28.77 -11.50 -14.36
CA ASP A 254 -30.08 -12.06 -14.67
C ASP A 254 -29.98 -13.50 -15.22
N ILE A 255 -29.01 -13.77 -16.10
CA ILE A 255 -28.79 -15.13 -16.64
C ILE A 255 -28.37 -16.10 -15.52
N LEU A 256 -27.44 -15.70 -14.64
CA LEU A 256 -27.01 -16.55 -13.52
C LEU A 256 -28.14 -16.79 -12.52
N ASN A 257 -28.98 -15.79 -12.26
CA ASN A 257 -30.15 -15.92 -11.40
C ASN A 257 -31.21 -16.85 -12.01
N VAL A 258 -31.51 -16.72 -13.30
CA VAL A 258 -32.43 -17.60 -14.01
C VAL A 258 -31.90 -19.04 -14.03
N LEU A 259 -30.60 -19.22 -14.31
CA LEU A 259 -29.98 -20.55 -14.34
C LEU A 259 -30.02 -21.21 -12.96
N THR A 260 -29.70 -20.45 -11.90
CA THR A 260 -29.72 -20.94 -10.51
C THR A 260 -31.15 -21.27 -10.07
N PHE A 261 -32.13 -20.44 -10.41
CA PHE A 261 -33.53 -20.65 -10.05
C PHE A 261 -34.12 -21.88 -10.76
N VAL A 262 -33.93 -22.00 -12.07
CA VAL A 262 -34.43 -23.13 -12.88
C VAL A 262 -33.71 -24.42 -12.50
N GLY A 263 -32.38 -24.38 -12.35
CA GLY A 263 -31.58 -25.54 -11.98
C GLY A 263 -31.90 -26.06 -10.58
N SER A 264 -32.02 -25.16 -9.60
CA SER A 264 -32.34 -25.53 -8.21
C SER A 264 -33.80 -26.01 -8.08
N GLY A 265 -34.74 -25.39 -8.80
CA GLY A 265 -36.15 -25.82 -8.84
C GLY A 265 -36.32 -27.21 -9.44
N ALA A 266 -35.67 -27.49 -10.58
CA ALA A 266 -35.70 -28.82 -11.20
C ALA A 266 -35.09 -29.90 -10.29
N SER A 267 -33.98 -29.60 -9.63
CA SER A 267 -33.33 -30.48 -8.66
C SER A 267 -34.26 -30.78 -7.47
N LEU A 268 -34.92 -29.75 -6.92
CA LEU A 268 -35.86 -29.91 -5.81
C LEU A 268 -37.05 -30.83 -6.17
N CYS A 269 -37.62 -30.66 -7.37
CA CYS A 269 -38.69 -31.54 -7.87
C CYS A 269 -38.22 -33.00 -7.94
N ALA A 270 -37.02 -33.26 -8.48
CA ALA A 270 -36.46 -34.61 -8.56
C ALA A 270 -36.22 -35.24 -7.17
N LEU A 271 -35.73 -34.46 -6.21
CA LEU A 271 -35.56 -34.89 -4.81
C LEU A 271 -36.89 -35.29 -4.17
N VAL A 272 -37.95 -34.48 -4.35
CA VAL A 272 -39.30 -34.75 -3.81
C VAL A 272 -39.91 -36.00 -4.43
N VAL A 273 -39.78 -36.19 -5.75
CA VAL A 273 -40.26 -37.40 -6.44
C VAL A 273 -39.56 -38.64 -5.90
N THR A 274 -38.23 -38.56 -5.73
CA THR A 274 -37.42 -39.67 -5.21
C THR A 274 -37.83 -40.03 -3.77
N LEU A 275 -38.02 -39.04 -2.91
CA LEU A 275 -38.51 -39.24 -1.54
C LEU A 275 -39.92 -39.86 -1.51
N THR A 276 -40.81 -39.43 -2.41
CA THR A 276 -42.17 -39.96 -2.51
C THR A 276 -42.15 -41.42 -2.95
N LEU A 277 -41.31 -41.78 -3.93
CA LEU A 277 -41.13 -43.17 -4.36
C LEU A 277 -40.60 -44.06 -3.24
N PHE A 278 -39.67 -43.57 -2.41
CA PHE A 278 -39.20 -44.30 -1.23
C PHE A 278 -40.30 -44.59 -0.20
N VAL A 279 -41.35 -43.75 -0.14
CA VAL A 279 -42.50 -43.94 0.77
C VAL A 279 -43.54 -44.86 0.14
N VAL A 280 -43.88 -44.66 -1.13
CA VAL A 280 -44.95 -45.41 -1.82
C VAL A 280 -44.53 -46.85 -2.14
N LEU A 281 -43.27 -47.08 -2.49
CA LEU A 281 -42.75 -48.41 -2.82
C LEU A 281 -42.40 -49.25 -1.57
N ASP A 282 -42.71 -48.72 -0.37
CA ASP A 282 -42.50 -49.36 0.94
C ASP A 282 -41.16 -50.10 1.05
N ILE A 283 -40.10 -49.44 0.58
CA ILE A 283 -38.78 -50.05 0.42
C ILE A 283 -38.28 -50.45 1.82
N PRO A 284 -37.93 -51.73 2.05
CA PRO A 284 -37.60 -52.23 3.37
C PRO A 284 -36.47 -51.43 4.00
N LYS A 285 -36.66 -51.08 5.28
CA LYS A 285 -35.71 -50.28 6.09
C LYS A 285 -34.40 -51.04 6.29
N SER A 286 -33.48 -50.89 5.34
CA SER A 286 -32.08 -51.32 5.44
C SER A 286 -31.20 -50.14 5.83
N ASP A 287 -30.08 -50.38 6.51
CA ASP A 287 -29.08 -49.35 6.85
C ASP A 287 -28.70 -48.47 5.64
N ARG A 288 -28.59 -49.10 4.46
CA ARG A 288 -28.31 -48.40 3.20
C ARG A 288 -29.44 -47.43 2.81
N THR A 289 -30.70 -47.81 3.01
CA THR A 289 -31.86 -46.96 2.70
C THR A 289 -32.01 -45.81 3.70
N SER A 290 -31.61 -46.02 4.96
CA SER A 290 -31.61 -44.95 5.98
C SER A 290 -30.56 -43.88 5.66
N ILE A 291 -29.37 -44.27 5.22
CA ILE A 291 -28.32 -43.33 4.80
C ILE A 291 -28.78 -42.50 3.59
N HIS A 292 -29.39 -43.15 2.59
CA HIS A 292 -29.91 -42.45 1.41
C HIS A 292 -31.02 -41.47 1.79
N LYS A 293 -31.96 -41.85 2.66
CA LYS A 293 -33.03 -40.96 3.13
C LYS A 293 -32.49 -39.73 3.86
N ASN A 294 -31.49 -39.91 4.72
CA ASN A 294 -30.83 -38.79 5.41
C ASN A 294 -30.10 -37.86 4.43
N LEU A 295 -29.42 -38.43 3.43
CA LEU A 295 -28.74 -37.66 2.37
C LEU A 295 -29.75 -36.84 1.54
N PHE A 296 -30.85 -37.45 1.11
CA PHE A 296 -31.90 -36.75 0.36
C PHE A 296 -32.55 -35.63 1.19
N LEU A 297 -32.81 -35.88 2.48
CA LEU A 297 -33.37 -34.87 3.38
C LEU A 297 -32.41 -33.68 3.58
N ALA A 298 -31.12 -33.95 3.76
CA ALA A 298 -30.09 -32.92 3.89
C ALA A 298 -29.94 -32.08 2.60
N LEU A 299 -29.96 -32.74 1.44
CA LEU A 299 -29.92 -32.06 0.14
C LEU A 299 -31.16 -31.19 -0.08
N THR A 300 -32.36 -31.67 0.28
CA THR A 300 -33.58 -30.86 0.22
C THR A 300 -33.50 -29.63 1.13
N ALA A 301 -33.00 -29.77 2.37
CA ALA A 301 -32.82 -28.65 3.28
C ALA A 301 -31.84 -27.60 2.71
N ALA A 302 -30.71 -28.03 2.15
CA ALA A 302 -29.73 -27.14 1.53
C ALA A 302 -30.32 -26.38 0.33
N GLN A 303 -31.11 -27.06 -0.52
CA GLN A 303 -31.79 -26.45 -1.67
C GLN A 303 -32.83 -25.40 -1.24
N ILE A 304 -33.57 -25.65 -0.16
CA ILE A 304 -34.52 -24.66 0.40
C ILE A 304 -33.76 -23.43 0.91
N VAL A 305 -32.65 -23.61 1.63
CA VAL A 305 -31.80 -22.50 2.11
C VAL A 305 -31.27 -21.66 0.94
N LEU A 306 -30.79 -22.29 -0.13
CA LEU A 306 -30.31 -21.60 -1.32
C LEU A 306 -31.42 -20.75 -1.98
N LEU A 307 -32.63 -21.32 -2.14
CA LEU A 307 -33.78 -20.60 -2.71
C LEU A 307 -34.26 -19.46 -1.81
N CYS A 308 -34.31 -19.65 -0.49
CA CYS A 308 -34.67 -18.60 0.48
C CYS A 308 -33.64 -17.46 0.48
N SER A 309 -32.35 -17.78 0.38
CA SER A 309 -31.28 -16.78 0.32
C SER A 309 -31.40 -15.89 -0.92
N GLY A 310 -31.74 -16.46 -2.08
CA GLY A 310 -31.98 -15.70 -3.32
C GLY A 310 -33.27 -14.86 -3.31
N SER A 311 -34.30 -15.32 -2.59
CA SER A 311 -35.60 -14.62 -2.48
C SER A 311 -35.57 -13.41 -1.54
N THR A 312 -34.63 -13.39 -0.58
CA THR A 312 -34.57 -12.40 0.50
C THR A 312 -34.06 -11.03 0.02
N THR A 313 -33.52 -10.93 -1.20
CA THR A 313 -33.06 -9.65 -1.76
C THR A 313 -34.19 -8.72 -2.21
N THR A 314 -35.43 -9.20 -2.32
CA THR A 314 -36.59 -8.38 -2.77
C THR A 314 -37.66 -8.12 -1.72
N ASN A 315 -37.67 -8.80 -0.57
CA ASN A 315 -38.64 -8.52 0.50
C ASN A 315 -37.98 -8.51 1.88
N ARG A 316 -37.89 -7.33 2.50
CA ARG A 316 -37.56 -7.14 3.92
C ARG A 316 -38.71 -7.64 4.82
N VAL A 317 -39.00 -8.94 4.86
CA VAL A 317 -39.73 -9.53 5.99
C VAL A 317 -39.27 -10.98 6.21
N GLY A 318 -38.41 -11.14 7.21
CA GLY A 318 -38.30 -12.28 8.13
C GLY A 318 -38.33 -13.72 7.59
N LEU A 319 -37.16 -14.37 7.59
CA LEU A 319 -37.00 -15.57 8.41
C LEU A 319 -35.52 -15.79 8.76
N LEU A 320 -35.18 -15.53 10.02
CA LEU A 320 -33.93 -15.97 10.63
C LEU A 320 -34.02 -17.50 10.79
N CYS A 321 -33.66 -18.27 9.76
CA CYS A 321 -33.50 -19.71 9.90
C CYS A 321 -32.21 -19.99 10.67
N VAL A 322 -32.32 -20.04 11.99
CA VAL A 322 -31.30 -20.64 12.86
C VAL A 322 -31.34 -22.15 12.62
N ALA A 323 -30.28 -22.71 12.06
CA ALA A 323 -30.02 -24.14 12.14
C ALA A 323 -29.53 -24.46 13.56
N VAL A 324 -30.27 -25.32 14.27
CA VAL A 324 -29.79 -26.02 15.47
C VAL A 324 -29.18 -27.35 15.02
#